data_AF-A0A4X2M105-F1
#
_entry.id   AF-A0A4X2M105-F1
#
_cell.length_a   1.000
_cell.length_b   1.000
_cell.length_c   1.000
_cell.angle_alpha   90.00
_cell.angle_beta   90.00
_cell.angle_gamma   90.00
#
_symmetry.space_group_name_H-M   'P 1'
#
loop_
_entity.id
_entity.type
_entity.pdbx_description
1 polymer ?
#
loop_
_entity_poly.entity_id
_entity_poly.type
_entity_poly.pdbx_seq_one_letter_code
_entity_poly.pdbx_strand_id
1 'polypeptide(L)'
;MVRWELWVAAVSLVFLSIQAFPQTDIKISPAMPEMIQPYPCPLFWMEYEGYCYRFFPLNKTWAEADLYCAEFSTGTKSAKLASIHSWEENVFVHDLVNSCVPGIPTDIWMGLHDRRQVRRIAAHLLKPHI
;
A
#
# COMPACT_ATOMS: atom_id res chain seq x y z
N MET A 1 -52.08 17.51 44.47
CA MET A 1 -51.30 16.33 44.91
C MET A 1 -51.40 15.21 43.88
N VAL A 2 -51.06 15.46 42.59
CA VAL A 2 -51.23 14.45 41.49
C VAL A 2 -50.16 14.59 40.38
N ARG A 3 -49.21 15.52 40.52
CA ARG A 3 -48.23 15.80 39.46
C ARG A 3 -47.03 14.86 39.47
N TRP A 4 -46.70 14.26 40.61
CA TRP A 4 -45.55 13.37 40.76
C TRP A 4 -45.85 11.94 40.28
N GLU A 5 -47.10 11.47 40.46
CA GLU A 5 -47.59 10.16 39.97
C GLU A 5 -47.46 10.00 38.44
N LEU A 6 -47.66 11.09 37.68
CA LEU A 6 -47.53 11.08 36.22
C LEU A 6 -46.07 10.93 35.76
N TRP A 7 -45.12 11.48 36.54
CA TRP A 7 -43.69 11.32 36.25
C TRP A 7 -43.23 9.90 36.59
N VAL A 8 -43.71 9.31 37.67
CA VAL A 8 -43.39 7.92 38.04
C VAL A 8 -43.96 6.94 37.00
N ALA A 9 -45.17 7.17 36.50
CA ALA A 9 -45.76 6.39 35.41
C ALA A 9 -44.98 6.53 34.09
N ALA A 10 -44.58 7.75 33.72
CA ALA A 10 -43.80 8.00 32.51
C ALA A 10 -42.41 7.34 32.56
N VAL A 11 -41.72 7.38 33.70
CA VAL A 11 -40.41 6.72 33.88
C VAL A 11 -40.55 5.20 33.84
N SER A 12 -41.62 4.64 34.41
CA SER A 12 -41.88 3.19 34.40
C SER A 12 -42.17 2.64 32.98
N LEU A 13 -42.86 3.41 32.14
CA LEU A 13 -43.14 3.03 30.74
C LEU A 13 -41.88 3.06 29.85
N VAL A 14 -40.93 3.95 30.15
CA VAL A 14 -39.65 4.03 29.42
C VAL A 14 -38.71 2.86 29.79
N PHE A 15 -38.79 2.33 31.01
CA PHE A 15 -37.98 1.18 31.43
C PHE A 15 -38.45 -0.16 30.83
N LEU A 16 -39.76 -0.34 30.62
CA LEU A 16 -40.31 -1.58 30.05
C LEU A 16 -40.02 -1.76 28.56
N SER A 17 -39.74 -0.68 27.82
CA SER A 17 -39.40 -0.76 26.39
C SER A 17 -37.94 -1.13 26.11
N ILE A 18 -37.04 -0.94 27.08
CA ILE A 18 -35.59 -1.19 26.92
C ILE A 18 -35.24 -2.67 27.11
N GLN A 19 -36.11 -3.47 27.75
CA GLN A 19 -35.83 -4.87 28.09
C GLN A 19 -36.11 -5.91 26.99
N ALA A 20 -36.39 -5.48 25.74
CA ALA A 20 -36.63 -6.39 24.62
C ALA A 20 -35.60 -6.29 23.48
N PHE A 21 -34.38 -5.81 23.77
CA PHE A 21 -33.27 -6.00 22.84
C PHE A 21 -32.53 -7.29 23.20
N PRO A 22 -32.60 -8.35 22.36
CA PRO A 22 -31.74 -9.51 22.54
C PRO A 22 -30.30 -9.04 22.33
N GLN A 23 -29.47 -9.12 23.37
CA GLN A 23 -28.03 -8.98 23.23
C GLN A 23 -27.55 -10.15 22.36
N THR A 24 -27.44 -9.92 21.05
CA THR A 24 -26.58 -10.76 20.23
C THR A 24 -25.16 -10.47 20.71
N ASP A 25 -24.66 -11.32 21.59
CA ASP A 25 -23.28 -11.31 22.05
C ASP A 25 -22.40 -11.74 20.87
N ILE A 26 -22.18 -10.81 19.93
CA ILE A 26 -21.22 -10.98 18.87
C ILE A 26 -19.86 -10.85 19.54
N LYS A 27 -19.35 -11.98 20.02
CA LYS A 27 -17.93 -12.14 20.37
C LYS A 27 -17.13 -11.97 19.08
N ILE A 28 -16.84 -10.73 18.70
CA ILE A 28 -15.84 -10.41 17.69
C ILE A 28 -14.51 -10.85 18.30
N SER A 29 -14.15 -12.10 18.08
CA SER A 29 -12.79 -12.57 18.32
C SER A 29 -11.90 -11.77 17.37
N PRO A 30 -10.98 -10.92 17.85
CA PRO A 30 -10.04 -10.23 16.99
C PRO A 30 -8.95 -11.25 16.63
N ALA A 31 -9.30 -12.14 15.73
CA ALA A 31 -8.37 -13.04 15.08
C ALA A 31 -8.73 -13.03 13.60
N MET A 32 -8.55 -11.87 12.96
CA MET A 32 -8.04 -11.92 11.60
C MET A 32 -6.74 -12.72 11.72
N PRO A 33 -6.57 -13.87 11.06
CA PRO A 33 -5.26 -14.47 11.00
C PRO A 33 -4.42 -13.40 10.33
N GLU A 34 -3.53 -12.78 11.11
CA GLU A 34 -2.40 -12.08 10.59
C GLU A 34 -1.73 -13.12 9.68
N MET A 35 -1.93 -12.97 8.37
CA MET A 35 -1.23 -13.79 7.40
C MET A 35 0.22 -13.33 7.46
N ILE A 36 0.93 -13.82 8.47
CA ILE A 36 2.37 -13.71 8.63
C ILE A 36 2.98 -14.73 7.67
N GLN A 37 2.76 -14.49 6.39
CA GLN A 37 3.80 -14.72 5.41
C GLN A 37 4.32 -13.32 5.15
N PRO A 38 5.52 -12.94 5.63
CA PRO A 38 6.11 -11.69 5.19
C PRO A 38 6.40 -11.88 3.71
N TYR A 39 5.44 -11.51 2.85
CA TYR A 39 5.73 -11.33 1.44
C TYR A 39 6.96 -10.40 1.42
N PRO A 40 8.06 -10.81 0.77
CA PRO A 40 9.31 -10.05 0.84
C PRO A 40 9.11 -8.61 0.35
N CYS A 41 8.12 -8.43 -0.52
CA CYS A 41 7.72 -7.18 -1.12
C CYS A 41 6.28 -6.76 -0.78
N PRO A 42 5.98 -5.46 -0.74
CA PRO A 42 4.61 -4.97 -0.60
C PRO A 42 3.72 -5.42 -1.77
N LEU A 43 2.41 -5.29 -1.62
CA LEU A 43 1.46 -5.65 -2.68
C LEU A 43 1.77 -4.93 -3.99
N PHE A 44 1.73 -5.69 -5.09
CA PHE A 44 2.02 -5.25 -6.45
C PHE A 44 3.47 -4.77 -6.67
N TRP A 45 4.42 -5.25 -5.86
CA TRP A 45 5.85 -5.15 -6.10
C TRP A 45 6.41 -6.55 -6.39
N MET A 46 7.37 -6.62 -7.32
CA MET A 46 7.98 -7.86 -7.75
C MET A 46 9.36 -8.02 -7.12
N GLU A 47 9.63 -9.19 -6.55
CA GLU A 47 10.91 -9.48 -5.90
C GLU A 47 11.95 -9.93 -6.93
N TYR A 48 13.17 -9.44 -6.78
CA TYR A 48 14.36 -9.93 -7.50
C TYR A 48 15.61 -9.69 -6.63
N GLU A 49 16.33 -10.76 -6.31
CA GLU A 49 17.55 -10.76 -5.49
C GLU A 49 17.42 -10.04 -4.12
N GLY A 50 16.24 -10.16 -3.52
CA GLY A 50 15.84 -9.59 -2.26
C GLY A 50 15.43 -8.11 -2.34
N TYR A 51 15.41 -7.54 -3.53
CA TYR A 51 14.91 -6.20 -3.77
C TYR A 51 13.51 -6.23 -4.37
N CYS A 52 12.74 -5.16 -4.19
CA CYS A 52 11.39 -5.09 -4.69
C CYS A 52 11.27 -4.03 -5.77
N TYR A 53 10.75 -4.39 -6.93
CA TYR A 53 10.65 -3.54 -8.11
C TYR A 53 9.21 -3.26 -8.46
N ARG A 54 8.97 -2.07 -9.01
CA ARG A 54 7.66 -1.71 -9.55
C ARG A 54 7.82 -0.77 -10.72
N PHE A 55 7.10 -1.08 -11.78
CA PHE A 55 6.95 -0.20 -12.93
C PHE A 55 5.69 0.66 -12.79
N PHE A 56 5.82 1.94 -13.12
CA PHE A 56 4.69 2.86 -13.20
C PHE A 56 4.57 3.39 -14.63
N PRO A 57 3.46 3.14 -15.34
CA PRO A 57 3.22 3.65 -16.70
C PRO A 57 2.81 5.13 -16.67
N LEU A 58 3.54 5.96 -15.93
CA LEU A 58 3.31 7.40 -15.79
C LEU A 58 4.43 8.16 -16.48
N ASN A 59 4.07 9.19 -17.24
CA ASN A 59 5.04 10.12 -17.83
C ASN A 59 5.36 11.20 -16.78
N LYS A 60 6.63 11.25 -16.35
CA LYS A 60 7.13 12.25 -15.40
C LYS A 60 8.52 12.71 -15.84
N THR A 61 8.94 13.91 -15.45
CA THR A 61 10.36 14.29 -15.49
C THR A 61 11.17 13.43 -14.52
N TRP A 62 12.50 13.40 -14.66
CA TRP A 62 13.35 12.63 -13.75
C TRP A 62 13.14 13.03 -12.29
N ALA A 63 13.06 14.34 -12.02
CA ALA A 63 12.88 14.87 -10.67
C ALA A 63 11.50 14.50 -10.09
N GLU A 64 10.44 14.61 -10.89
CA GLU A 64 9.10 14.18 -10.48
C GLU A 64 9.02 12.67 -10.27
N ALA A 65 9.73 11.88 -11.07
CA ALA A 65 9.79 10.43 -10.94
C ALA A 65 10.53 10.00 -9.67
N ASP A 66 11.65 10.65 -9.35
CA ASP A 66 12.42 10.39 -8.14
C ASP A 66 11.61 10.71 -6.88
N LEU A 67 10.96 11.87 -6.85
CA LEU A 67 10.04 12.26 -5.77
C LEU A 67 8.87 11.29 -5.65
N TYR A 68 8.24 10.92 -6.77
CA TYR A 68 7.12 9.98 -6.78
C TYR A 68 7.51 8.60 -6.26
N CYS A 69 8.71 8.10 -6.61
CA CYS A 69 9.20 6.85 -6.05
C CYS A 69 9.37 6.96 -4.53
N ALA A 70 9.91 8.07 -4.04
CA ALA A 70 10.14 8.27 -2.61
C ALA A 70 8.86 8.20 -1.76
N GLU A 71 7.69 8.55 -2.32
CA GLU A 71 6.38 8.43 -1.66
C GLU A 71 6.03 6.99 -1.24
N PHE A 72 6.62 5.98 -1.87
CA PHE A 72 6.37 4.57 -1.54
C PHE A 72 7.32 4.01 -0.46
N SER A 73 8.15 4.85 0.14
CA SER A 73 8.96 4.46 1.28
C SER A 73 8.08 4.09 2.47
N THR A 74 8.26 2.90 3.04
CA THR A 74 7.42 2.36 4.11
C THR A 74 8.28 1.84 5.25
N GLY A 75 8.16 2.48 6.43
CA GLY A 75 8.93 2.13 7.62
C GLY A 75 10.44 2.17 7.34
N THR A 76 11.07 1.00 7.36
CA THR A 76 12.51 0.83 7.12
C THR A 76 12.89 0.65 5.64
N LYS A 77 11.91 0.45 4.74
CA LYS A 77 12.14 0.30 3.29
C LYS A 77 12.06 1.65 2.59
N SER A 78 13.08 2.02 1.82
CA SER A 78 13.10 3.27 1.04
C SER A 78 12.91 2.97 -0.46
N ALA A 79 11.95 3.64 -1.10
CA ALA A 79 11.74 3.52 -2.54
C ALA A 79 12.47 4.64 -3.29
N LYS A 80 13.14 4.29 -4.39
CA LYS A 80 13.84 5.22 -5.28
C LYS A 80 13.81 4.72 -6.73
N LEU A 81 14.31 5.49 -7.67
CA LEU A 81 14.51 5.02 -9.04
C LEU A 81 15.46 3.80 -9.09
N ALA A 82 15.14 2.81 -9.92
CA ALA A 82 15.89 1.56 -10.04
C ALA A 82 17.30 1.80 -10.56
N SER A 83 18.31 1.24 -9.89
CA SER A 83 19.71 1.26 -10.33
C SER A 83 20.12 -0.14 -10.76
N ILE A 84 20.41 -0.32 -12.05
CA ILE A 84 20.76 -1.62 -12.61
C ILE A 84 22.25 -1.90 -12.42
N HIS A 85 22.58 -3.04 -11.82
CA HIS A 85 23.94 -3.44 -11.45
C HIS A 85 24.42 -4.72 -12.14
N SER A 86 23.52 -5.49 -12.75
CA SER A 86 23.85 -6.70 -13.50
C SER A 86 23.07 -6.81 -14.82
N TRP A 87 23.55 -7.69 -15.70
CA TRP A 87 22.85 -8.00 -16.95
C TRP A 87 21.51 -8.71 -16.65
N GLU A 88 21.52 -9.63 -15.68
CA GLU A 88 20.37 -10.41 -15.27
C GLU A 88 19.27 -9.52 -14.66
N GLU A 89 19.66 -8.52 -13.87
CA GLU A 89 18.74 -7.51 -13.33
C GLU A 89 18.12 -6.68 -14.47
N ASN A 90 18.91 -6.30 -15.48
CA ASN A 90 18.41 -5.57 -16.63
C ASN A 90 17.34 -6.38 -17.39
N VAL A 91 17.58 -7.69 -17.59
CA VAL A 91 16.62 -8.60 -18.22
C VAL A 91 15.35 -8.70 -17.39
N PHE A 92 15.48 -8.88 -16.07
CA PHE A 92 14.33 -8.92 -15.17
C PHE A 92 13.48 -7.64 -15.24
N VAL A 93 14.11 -6.46 -15.18
CA VAL A 93 13.40 -5.17 -15.25
C VAL A 93 12.74 -5.00 -16.62
N HIS A 94 13.41 -5.39 -17.70
CA HIS A 94 12.83 -5.37 -19.04
C HIS A 94 11.57 -6.24 -19.14
N ASP A 95 11.61 -7.46 -18.61
CA ASP A 95 10.48 -8.39 -18.62
C ASP A 95 9.33 -7.90 -17.73
N LEU A 96 9.66 -7.32 -16.57
CA LEU A 96 8.69 -6.65 -15.69
C LEU A 96 7.93 -5.56 -16.46
N VAL A 97 8.64 -4.71 -17.19
CA VAL A 97 8.00 -3.62 -17.95
C VAL A 97 7.16 -4.16 -19.11
N ASN A 98 7.68 -5.12 -19.87
CA ASN A 98 6.95 -5.74 -20.98
C ASN A 98 5.69 -6.48 -20.52
N SER A 99 5.70 -7.07 -19.33
CA SER A 99 4.51 -7.71 -18.75
C SER A 99 3.40 -6.68 -18.43
N CYS A 100 3.78 -5.45 -18.10
CA CYS A 100 2.84 -4.37 -17.80
C CYS A 100 2.34 -3.67 -19.07
N VAL A 101 3.22 -3.42 -20.03
CA VAL A 101 2.92 -2.70 -21.28
C VAL A 101 3.64 -3.39 -22.45
N PRO A 102 2.99 -4.37 -23.10
CA PRO A 102 3.61 -5.14 -24.18
C PRO A 102 3.94 -4.24 -25.38
N GLY A 103 5.12 -4.46 -25.98
CA GLY A 103 5.46 -3.92 -27.30
C GLY A 103 5.87 -2.45 -27.35
N ILE A 104 6.17 -1.80 -26.23
CA ILE A 104 6.76 -0.46 -26.23
C ILE A 104 8.21 -0.52 -25.75
N PRO A 105 9.21 -0.10 -26.57
CA PRO A 105 10.55 0.17 -26.07
C PRO A 105 10.42 1.31 -25.07
N THR A 106 10.49 0.96 -23.80
CA THR A 106 10.16 1.89 -22.74
C THR A 106 11.42 2.64 -22.40
N ASP A 107 11.57 3.84 -22.96
CA ASP A 107 12.42 4.86 -22.36
C ASP A 107 11.93 5.01 -20.92
N ILE A 108 12.61 4.37 -19.96
CA ILE A 108 12.33 4.41 -18.53
C ILE A 108 13.43 5.16 -17.80
N TRP A 109 13.02 5.83 -16.75
CA TRP A 109 13.83 6.45 -15.73
C TRP A 109 14.34 5.36 -14.84
N MET A 110 15.66 5.32 -14.78
CA MET A 110 16.47 4.55 -13.86
C MET A 110 17.33 5.56 -13.09
N GLY A 111 17.88 5.15 -11.94
CA GLY A 111 18.62 6.02 -11.01
C GLY A 111 19.91 6.62 -11.55
N LEU A 112 20.29 6.31 -12.80
CA LEU A 112 21.42 6.95 -13.48
C LEU A 112 20.99 8.35 -13.97
N HIS A 113 21.50 9.37 -13.28
CA HIS A 113 21.22 10.79 -13.51
C HIS A 113 22.07 11.34 -14.67
N ASP A 114 21.55 11.30 -15.90
CA ASP A 114 22.02 12.19 -16.98
C ASP A 114 20.98 13.30 -17.21
N ARG A 115 21.42 14.56 -17.10
CA ARG A 115 20.61 15.75 -16.80
C ARG A 115 19.77 16.29 -17.97
N ARG A 116 19.40 15.49 -18.99
CA ARG A 116 18.85 16.04 -20.26
C ARG A 116 17.68 15.31 -20.93
N GLN A 117 16.95 14.40 -20.30
CA GLN A 117 15.80 13.73 -20.97
C GLN A 117 14.50 13.69 -20.14
N VAL A 118 13.43 13.17 -20.73
CA VAL A 118 12.12 12.83 -20.11
C VAL A 118 11.82 11.38 -20.48
N ARG A 119 11.55 10.50 -19.49
CA ARG A 119 11.34 9.05 -19.66
C ARG A 119 10.22 8.53 -18.71
N ARG A 120 9.79 7.26 -18.83
CA ARG A 120 8.81 6.53 -17.96
C ARG A 120 9.46 6.13 -16.63
N ILE A 121 8.87 5.36 -15.71
CA ILE A 121 9.46 5.17 -14.37
C ILE A 121 9.66 3.70 -14.01
N ALA A 122 10.89 3.30 -13.70
CA ALA A 122 11.18 2.08 -12.97
C ALA A 122 11.62 2.43 -11.54
N ALA A 123 10.84 1.99 -10.56
CA ALA A 123 11.13 2.17 -9.14
C ALA A 123 11.64 0.86 -8.54
N HIS A 124 12.52 0.99 -7.56
CA HIS A 124 13.06 -0.10 -6.77
C HIS A 124 13.05 0.32 -5.28
N LEU A 125 12.59 -0.57 -4.41
CA LEU A 125 12.68 -0.45 -2.96
C LEU A 125 14.02 -1.00 -2.47
N LEU A 126 14.86 -0.10 -1.95
CA LEU A 126 16.04 -0.45 -1.18
C LEU A 126 15.64 -1.27 0.03
N LYS A 127 16.44 -2.31 0.30
CA LYS A 127 16.35 -3.06 1.55
C LYS A 127 16.52 -2.13 2.77
N PRO A 128 15.89 -2.46 3.90
CA PRO A 128 16.20 -1.80 5.16
C PRO A 128 17.66 -2.11 5.53
N HIS A 129 18.41 -1.08 5.90
CA HIS A 129 19.67 -1.27 6.62
C HIS A 129 19.31 -1.87 7.99
N ILE A 130 19.62 -3.17 8.16
CA ILE A 130 19.77 -3.80 9.48
C ILE A 130 21.17 -3.48 9.99
#